data_AF-A0A821KSW2-F1
#
_entry.id   AF-A0A821KSW2-F1
#
_cell.length_a   1.000
_cell.length_b   1.000
_cell.length_c   1.000
_cell.angle_alpha   90.00
_cell.angle_beta   90.00
_cell.angle_gamma   90.00
#
_symmetry.space_group_name_H-M   'P 1'
#
loop_
_entity.id
_entity.type
_entity.pdbx_description
1 polymer ?
#
loop_
_entity_poly.entity_id
_entity_poly.type
_entity_poly.pdbx_seq_one_letter_code
_entity_poly.pdbx_strand_id
1 'polypeptide(L)' 'GCICTPKDLISLNEDDDVATERKIIYSDRDNINCDILRVIDLVKVYGWRFGKKFIAVKQTCIGVKQGECFG' A
#
# COMPACT_ATOMS: atom_id res chain seq x y z
N GLY A 1 -17.27 -22.87 5.12
CA GLY A 1 -17.10 -21.42 5.03
C GLY A 1 -15.65 -21.14 4.78
N CYS A 2 -15.30 -20.56 3.63
CA CYS A 2 -13.90 -20.32 3.28
C CYS A 2 -13.33 -19.20 4.16
N ILE A 3 -12.20 -19.49 4.80
CA ILE A 3 -11.43 -18.53 5.58
C ILE A 3 -10.60 -17.75 4.55
N CYS A 4 -11.03 -16.55 4.21
CA CYS A 4 -10.25 -15.64 3.39
C CYS A 4 -9.10 -15.11 4.25
N THR A 5 -7.86 -15.36 3.85
CA THR A 5 -6.71 -14.75 4.50
C THR A 5 -6.63 -13.27 4.09
N PRO A 6 -6.04 -12.37 4.89
CA PRO A 6 -5.98 -10.94 4.57
C PRO A 6 -5.20 -10.59 3.29
N LYS A 7 -4.54 -11.57 2.65
CA LYS A 7 -3.93 -11.44 1.32
C LYS A 7 -4.95 -11.51 0.17
N ASP A 8 -6.12 -12.11 0.41
CA ASP A 8 -7.13 -12.38 -0.63
C ASP A 8 -8.11 -11.20 -0.83
N LEU A 9 -7.90 -10.09 -0.12
CA LEU A 9 -8.67 -8.84 -0.29
C LEU A 9 -7.86 -7.75 -1.00
N ILE A 10 -6.77 -8.13 -1.67
CA ILE A 10 -6.18 -7.32 -2.74
C ILE A 10 -7.26 -7.26 -3.81
N SER A 11 -7.74 -6.05 -4.07
CA SER A 11 -8.85 -5.77 -4.97
C SER A 11 -8.65 -6.57 -6.27
N LEU A 12 -9.63 -7.39 -6.67
CA LEU A 12 -9.63 -8.07 -7.98
C LEU A 12 -9.72 -7.07 -9.16
N ASN A 13 -9.42 -5.80 -8.91
CA ASN A 13 -9.65 -4.63 -9.73
C ASN A 13 -8.62 -3.54 -9.37
N GLU A 14 -7.40 -3.93 -9.01
CA GLU A 14 -6.28 -2.96 -9.00
C GLU A 14 -5.97 -2.60 -10.44
N ASP A 15 -5.74 -1.30 -10.68
CA ASP A 15 -5.29 -0.83 -11.97
C ASP A 15 -3.87 -1.38 -12.23
N ASP A 16 -3.56 -1.64 -13.51
CA ASP A 16 -2.34 -2.32 -13.93
C ASP A 16 -1.09 -1.51 -13.53
N ASP A 17 -1.21 -0.18 -13.51
CA ASP A 17 -0.17 0.73 -13.02
C ASP A 17 0.07 0.56 -11.51
N VAL A 18 -0.99 0.54 -10.70
CA VAL A 18 -0.94 0.36 -9.24
C VAL A 18 -0.39 -1.02 -8.89
N ALA A 19 -0.80 -2.07 -9.60
CA ALA A 19 -0.30 -3.42 -9.39
C ALA A 19 1.20 -3.52 -9.72
N THR A 20 1.64 -2.83 -10.78
CA THR A 20 3.04 -2.76 -11.18
C THR A 20 3.89 -2.01 -10.16
N GLU A 21 3.46 -0.82 -9.73
CA GLU A 21 4.16 -0.05 -8.70
C GLU A 21 4.24 -0.82 -7.38
N ARG A 22 3.15 -1.47 -6.98
CA ARG A 22 3.16 -2.34 -5.80
C ARG A 22 4.21 -3.43 -5.94
N LYS A 23 4.21 -4.16 -7.06
CA LYS A 23 5.21 -5.20 -7.31
C LYS A 23 6.63 -4.64 -7.23
N ILE A 24 6.89 -3.45 -7.78
CA ILE A 24 8.20 -2.78 -7.70
C ILE A 24 8.53 -2.47 -6.24
N ILE A 25 7.68 -1.77 -5.50
CA ILE A 25 7.93 -1.38 -4.10
C ILE A 25 8.20 -2.59 -3.20
N TYR A 26 7.51 -3.72 -3.41
CA TYR A 26 7.71 -4.94 -2.63
C TYR A 26 8.92 -5.78 -3.06
N SER A 27 9.17 -5.88 -4.37
CA SER A 27 10.23 -6.76 -4.91
C SER A 27 11.59 -6.07 -4.90
N ASP A 28 11.62 -4.74 -5.02
CA ASP A 28 12.82 -3.97 -5.20
C ASP A 28 13.46 -3.61 -3.84
N ARG A 29 13.89 -4.64 -3.11
CA ARG A 29 14.73 -4.49 -1.91
C ARG A 29 16.15 -4.03 -2.24
N ASP A 30 16.59 -4.20 -3.49
CA ASP A 30 17.97 -3.92 -3.91
C ASP A 30 18.15 -2.49 -4.49
N ASN A 31 17.12 -1.83 -5.05
CA ASN A 31 17.13 -0.39 -5.35
C ASN A 31 16.52 0.49 -4.23
N ILE A 32 16.61 0.06 -2.98
CA ILE A 32 16.28 0.92 -1.81
C ILE A 32 16.98 2.29 -1.89
N ASN A 33 18.11 2.38 -2.58
CA ASN A 33 18.90 3.61 -2.69
C ASN A 33 18.36 4.63 -3.72
N CYS A 34 17.36 4.28 -4.54
CA CYS A 34 16.82 5.18 -5.56
C CYS A 34 15.60 5.98 -5.07
N ASP A 35 14.87 5.43 -4.09
CA ASP A 35 13.69 6.07 -3.50
C ASP A 35 14.09 6.96 -2.32
N ILE A 36 13.69 8.23 -2.33
CA ILE A 36 13.87 9.13 -1.17
C ILE A 36 12.78 8.91 -0.11
N LEU A 37 11.61 8.41 -0.53
CA LEU A 37 10.51 8.04 0.36
C LEU A 37 9.91 6.72 -0.11
N ARG A 38 9.82 5.76 0.81
CA ARG A 38 9.09 4.52 0.60
C ARG A 38 8.12 4.27 1.73
N VAL A 39 6.88 3.98 1.37
CA VAL A 39 5.77 3.63 2.27
C VAL A 39 5.23 2.29 1.82
N ILE A 40 5.15 1.34 2.75
CA ILE A 40 4.67 -0.02 2.48
C ILE A 40 3.50 -0.30 3.42
N ASP A 41 2.38 -0.76 2.86
CA ASP A 41 1.19 -1.16 3.61
C ASP A 41 0.67 -0.11 4.61
N LEU A 42 0.70 1.18 4.25
CA LEU A 42 0.21 2.23 5.15
C LEU A 42 -1.28 2.04 5.44
N VAL A 43 -1.60 1.94 6.73
CA VAL A 43 -2.97 1.93 7.23
C VAL A 43 -3.15 3.11 8.19
N LYS A 44 -4.11 3.99 7.87
CA LYS A 44 -4.52 5.09 8.76
C LYS A 44 -5.83 4.72 9.44
N VAL A 45 -5.85 4.76 10.77
CA VAL A 45 -7.04 4.53 11.59
C VAL A 45 -7.21 5.72 12.53
N TYR A 46 -8.33 6.44 12.46
CA TYR A 46 -8.55 7.59 13.36
C TYR A 46 -9.12 7.19 14.72
N GLY A 47 -9.61 5.96 14.86
CA GLY A 47 -10.18 5.45 16.11
C GLY A 47 -11.24 4.40 15.86
N TRP A 48 -12.15 4.24 16.83
CA TRP A 48 -13.28 3.32 16.74
C TRP A 48 -14.59 4.09 16.61
N ARG A 49 -15.43 3.70 15.67
CA ARG A 49 -16.77 4.26 15.46
C ARG A 49 -17.78 3.11 15.39
N PHE A 50 -18.82 3.16 16.22
CA PHE A 50 -19.85 2.10 16.32
C PHE A 50 -19.25 0.68 16.50
N GLY A 51 -18.24 0.55 17.36
CA GLY A 51 -17.60 -0.74 17.66
C GLY A 51 -16.72 -1.30 16.54
N LYS A 52 -16.46 -0.53 15.47
CA LYS A 52 -15.56 -0.92 14.37
C LYS A 52 -14.41 0.07 14.24
N LYS A 53 -13.23 -0.40 13.81
CA LYS A 53 -12.11 0.48 13.45
C LYS A 53 -12.52 1.37 12.28
N PHE A 54 -12.36 2.68 12.44
CA PHE A 54 -12.58 3.64 11.37
C PHE A 54 -11.28 3.79 10.58
N ILE A 55 -11.15 2.95 9.55
CA ILE A 55 -10.00 2.90 8.66
C ILE A 55 -10.20 3.98 7.59
N ALA A 56 -9.30 4.98 7.57
CA ALA A 56 -9.32 6.07 6.61
C ALA A 56 -8.43 5.81 5.39
N VAL A 57 -7.36 5.05 5.57
CA VAL A 57 -6.46 4.61 4.49
C VAL A 57 -6.12 3.16 4.76
N LYS A 58 -6.14 2.31 3.72
CA LYS A 58 -5.90 0.88 3.85
C LYS A 58 -4.85 0.42 2.84
N GLN A 59 -3.74 -0.12 3.35
CA GLN A 59 -2.70 -0.84 2.60
C GLN A 59 -2.15 -0.06 1.40
N THR A 60 -1.85 1.22 1.62
CA THR A 60 -1.29 2.09 0.59
C THR A 60 0.23 1.89 0.49
N CYS A 61 0.72 1.71 -0.73
CA CYS A 61 2.14 1.64 -1.04
C CYS A 61 2.53 2.88 -1.86
N ILE A 62 3.65 3.50 -1.52
CA ILE A 62 4.18 4.69 -2.21
C ILE A 62 5.68 4.54 -2.34
N GLY A 63 6.22 4.78 -3.53
CA GLY A 63 7.63 5.03 -3.76
C GLY A 63 7.78 6.41 -4.40
N VAL A 64 8.70 7.21 -3.90
CA VAL A 64 9.05 8.51 -4.50
C VAL A 64 10.55 8.50 -4.76
N LYS A 65 10.95 8.67 -6.02
CA LYS A 65 12.36 8.69 -6.40
C LYS A 65 12.99 10.05 -6.13
N GLN A 66 14.30 10.07 -6.07
CA GLN A 66 15.04 11.33 -6.01
C GLN A 66 14.72 12.20 -7.22
N GLY A 67 14.29 13.45 -6.97
CA GLY A 67 13.92 14.41 -8.02
C GLY A 67 12.43 14.38 -8.42
N GLU A 68 11.65 13.42 -7.92
CA GLU A 68 10.20 13.40 -8.10
C GLU A 68 9.49 14.27 -7.04
N CYS A 69 8.34 14.84 -7.42
CA CYS A 69 7.46 15.56 -6.51
C CYS A 69 6.22 14.70 -6.22
N PHE A 70 5.89 14.56 -4.94
CA PHE A 70 4.71 13.84 -4.47
C PHE A 70 3.69 14.82 -3.88
N GLY A 71 2.46 14.83 -4.41
CA GLY A 71 1.39 15.76 -4.05
C GLY A 71 0.01 15.15 -4.23
#